data_AF-A0A0G0ZIR2-F1
#
_entry.id   AF-A0A0G0ZIR2-F1
#
_cell.length_a   1.000
_cell.length_b   1.000
_cell.length_c   1.000
_cell.angle_alpha   90.00
_cell.angle_beta   90.00
_cell.angle_gamma   90.00
#
_symmetry.space_group_name_H-M   'P 1'
#
loop_
_entity.id
_entity.type
_entity.pdbx_description
1 polymer ?
#
loop_
_entity_poly.entity_id
_entity_poly.type
_entity_poly.pdbx_seq_one_letter_code
_entity_poly.pdbx_strand_id
1 'polypeptide(L)'
;MIMNLEDRLYTSTEVAEILGVSLRSVYRYLDEDKLKAEVKTATGRHRFTKQNILEFLYPQGEKVQKEPIQKQKIEPVIQEITVETKEEKEVIAEPVQVKEEPVQPQPEPQPHPVTQQPTVEEEPVDWLAKFRAAASKYKEEDMTFQEETTTKPAETVGSMTDVYEQKRQPEKVFNYYRSLIGGLKDIAQNIDKSAKKASIDYAFTMNAGLSLHKPIKPFSILHVYVRPEDREFFERMLNLVSADEKTAQLCLITTTNNNVFDSKKEMHSLSVVADMQLKQDLQELGEEQLARELEETLNA
;
A
#
# COMPACT_ATOMS: atom_id res chain seq x y z
N MET A 1 16.79 28.57 15.63
CA MET A 1 17.41 27.81 14.53
C MET A 1 17.10 28.57 13.26
N ILE A 2 18.08 29.26 12.68
CA ILE A 2 17.88 30.12 11.51
C ILE A 2 17.97 29.21 10.28
N MET A 3 16.84 28.96 9.62
CA MET A 3 16.82 28.27 8.34
C MET A 3 17.44 29.18 7.27
N ASN A 4 18.58 28.77 6.71
CA ASN A 4 19.22 29.47 5.60
C ASN A 4 18.49 29.14 4.30
N LEU A 5 17.40 29.85 4.02
CA LEU A 5 16.74 29.84 2.72
C LEU A 5 17.50 30.79 1.76
N GLU A 6 17.76 30.33 0.54
CA GLU A 6 18.32 31.13 -0.56
C GLU A 6 17.24 31.99 -1.22
N ASP A 7 17.64 33.13 -1.81
CA ASP A 7 16.76 34.01 -2.57
C ASP A 7 16.53 33.47 -3.99
N ARG A 8 15.75 32.39 -4.08
CA ARG A 8 15.28 31.78 -5.34
C ARG A 8 13.79 31.43 -5.28
N LEU A 9 13.24 31.06 -6.44
CA LEU A 9 11.86 30.57 -6.53
C LEU A 9 11.81 29.08 -6.20
N TYR A 10 10.99 28.74 -5.21
CA TYR A 10 10.74 27.38 -4.77
C TYR A 10 9.47 26.80 -5.41
N THR A 11 9.49 25.51 -5.69
CA THR A 11 8.34 24.73 -6.16
C THR A 11 7.47 24.26 -4.98
N SER A 12 6.21 23.91 -5.23
CA SER A 12 5.32 23.40 -4.18
C SER A 12 5.87 22.15 -3.46
N THR A 13 6.66 21.33 -4.15
CA THR A 13 7.31 20.15 -3.56
C THR A 13 8.44 20.55 -2.63
N GLU A 14 9.33 21.46 -3.05
CA GLU A 14 10.41 21.96 -2.19
C GLU A 14 9.84 22.69 -0.96
N VAL A 15 8.75 23.44 -1.12
CA VAL A 15 8.06 24.09 0.02
C VAL A 15 7.48 23.05 0.99
N ALA A 16 6.94 21.95 0.48
CA ALA A 16 6.44 20.87 1.33
C ALA A 16 7.56 20.26 2.19
N GLU A 17 8.72 20.04 1.58
CA GLU A 17 9.93 19.55 2.27
C GLU A 17 10.45 20.53 3.32
N ILE A 18 10.55 21.83 2.98
CA ILE A 18 11.01 22.88 3.89
C ILE A 18 10.09 23.02 5.11
N LEU A 19 8.78 22.96 4.89
CA LEU A 19 7.77 23.06 5.96
C LEU A 19 7.57 21.74 6.72
N GLY A 20 8.11 20.63 6.24
CA GLY A 20 7.90 19.30 6.82
C GLY A 20 6.46 18.80 6.71
N VAL A 21 5.72 19.22 5.68
CA VAL A 21 4.31 18.86 5.46
C VAL A 21 4.14 18.14 4.12
N SER A 22 2.98 17.51 3.92
CA SER A 22 2.66 16.88 2.62
C SER A 22 2.41 17.93 1.53
N LEU A 23 2.67 17.59 0.27
CA LEU A 23 2.33 18.43 -0.89
C LEU A 23 0.85 18.83 -0.90
N ARG A 24 -0.04 17.90 -0.51
CA ARG A 24 -1.48 18.16 -0.39
C ARG A 24 -1.78 19.25 0.64
N SER A 25 -1.04 19.26 1.75
CA SER A 25 -1.17 20.30 2.78
C SER A 25 -0.75 21.67 2.23
N VAL A 26 0.28 21.74 1.39
CA VAL A 26 0.70 22.99 0.72
C VAL A 26 -0.42 23.54 -0.18
N TYR A 27 -1.06 22.70 -0.99
CA TYR A 27 -2.22 23.12 -1.78
C TYR A 27 -3.40 23.55 -0.91
N ARG A 28 -3.68 22.84 0.18
CA ARG A 28 -4.70 23.27 1.13
C ARG A 28 -4.38 24.64 1.74
N TYR A 29 -3.12 24.94 2.04
CA TYR A 29 -2.72 26.25 2.55
C TYR A 29 -2.83 27.36 1.51
N LEU A 30 -2.66 27.04 0.22
CA LEU A 30 -2.98 27.96 -0.88
C LEU A 30 -4.50 28.22 -0.95
N ASP A 31 -5.31 27.16 -0.87
CA ASP A 31 -6.79 27.27 -0.96
C ASP A 31 -7.39 28.01 0.24
N GLU A 32 -6.77 27.88 1.42
CA GLU A 32 -7.16 28.57 2.66
C GLU A 32 -6.55 29.98 2.80
N ASP A 33 -5.89 30.51 1.75
CA ASP A 33 -5.19 31.80 1.72
C ASP A 33 -4.12 32.01 2.82
N LYS A 34 -3.68 30.91 3.46
CA LYS A 34 -2.64 30.93 4.51
C LYS A 34 -1.24 31.06 3.94
N LEU A 35 -1.01 30.50 2.76
CA LEU A 35 0.26 30.57 2.03
C LEU A 35 0.00 31.22 0.67
N LYS A 36 0.82 32.21 0.30
CA LYS A 36 0.69 32.92 -0.97
C LYS A 36 1.82 32.54 -1.92
N ALA A 37 1.46 32.27 -3.17
CA ALA A 37 2.43 32.08 -4.25
C ALA A 37 2.69 33.42 -4.95
N GLU A 38 3.95 33.72 -5.22
CA GLU A 38 4.37 34.96 -5.90
C GLU A 38 4.05 34.89 -7.40
N VAL A 39 4.36 33.74 -8.03
CA VAL A 39 4.23 33.56 -9.48
C VAL A 39 3.46 32.28 -9.77
N LYS A 40 2.45 32.39 -10.65
CA LYS A 40 1.82 31.23 -11.29
C LYS A 40 2.34 31.15 -12.72
N THR A 41 3.03 30.07 -13.04
CA THR A 41 3.50 29.82 -14.41
C THR A 41 2.32 29.70 -15.37
N ALA A 42 2.53 29.92 -16.66
CA ALA A 42 1.49 29.74 -17.69
C ALA A 42 0.84 28.34 -17.66
N THR A 43 1.58 27.32 -17.19
CA THR A 43 1.10 25.95 -16.97
C THR A 43 0.25 25.75 -15.71
N GLY A 44 0.01 26.81 -14.94
CA GLY A 44 -0.77 26.78 -13.70
C GLY A 44 0.01 26.34 -12.45
N ARG A 45 1.32 26.09 -12.55
CA ARG A 45 2.14 25.70 -11.38
C ARG A 45 2.54 26.91 -10.54
N HIS A 46 2.42 26.78 -9.23
CA HIS A 46 2.78 27.80 -8.25
C HIS A 46 4.29 27.85 -7.98
N ARG A 47 4.79 29.05 -7.69
CA ARG A 47 6.17 29.34 -7.28
C ARG A 47 6.16 30.28 -6.08
N PHE A 48 7.04 30.00 -5.13
CA PHE A 48 7.10 30.68 -3.84
C PHE A 48 8.45 31.35 -3.67
N THR A 49 8.47 32.57 -3.11
CA THR A 49 9.72 33.20 -2.68
C THR A 49 10.05 32.79 -1.26
N LYS A 50 11.31 32.96 -0.86
CA LYS A 50 11.74 32.83 0.54
C LYS A 50 10.85 33.62 1.50
N GLN A 51 10.46 34.84 1.11
CA GLN A 51 9.63 35.71 1.95
C GLN A 51 8.26 35.09 2.23
N ASN A 52 7.62 34.47 1.24
CA ASN A 52 6.31 33.84 1.43
C ASN A 52 6.40 32.65 2.41
N ILE A 53 7.48 31.88 2.34
CA ILE A 53 7.72 30.73 3.23
C ILE A 53 8.00 31.22 4.66
N LEU A 54 8.81 32.27 4.81
CA LEU A 54 9.13 32.85 6.12
C LEU A 54 7.91 33.51 6.77
N GLU A 55 7.09 34.21 6.01
CA GLU A 55 5.84 34.82 6.50
C GLU A 55 4.85 33.75 7.00
N PHE A 56 4.79 32.61 6.32
CA PHE A 56 3.97 31.47 6.76
C PHE A 56 4.50 30.81 8.03
N LEU A 57 5.83 30.65 8.16
CA LEU A 57 6.46 30.07 9.34
C LEU A 57 6.39 30.98 10.57
N TYR A 58 6.43 32.29 10.35
CA TYR A 58 6.47 33.31 11.40
C TYR A 58 5.40 34.40 11.21
N PRO A 59 4.09 34.04 11.28
CA PRO A 59 3.00 34.98 11.06
C PRO A 59 2.88 36.05 12.17
N GLN A 60 3.46 35.79 13.34
CA GLN A 60 3.50 36.70 14.49
C GLN A 60 4.93 37.19 14.75
N GLY A 61 5.52 37.84 13.74
CA GLY A 61 6.62 38.81 13.85
C GLY A 61 7.78 38.51 14.81
N GLU A 62 8.80 37.80 14.32
CA GLU A 62 10.15 38.35 14.43
C GLU A 62 10.47 39.03 13.11
N LYS A 63 10.43 40.37 13.12
CA LYS A 63 10.91 41.19 12.01
C LYS A 63 12.41 40.91 11.86
N VAL A 64 12.78 39.95 11.03
CA VAL A 64 14.13 39.89 10.48
C VAL A 64 14.34 41.21 9.74
N GLN A 65 15.39 41.91 10.17
CA GLN A 65 15.68 43.28 9.79
C GLN A 65 15.62 43.43 8.26
N LYS A 66 14.72 44.30 7.81
CA LYS A 66 14.77 44.84 6.46
C LYS A 66 16.05 45.65 6.37
N GLU A 67 17.08 45.11 5.72
CA GLU A 67 18.07 45.98 5.10
C GLU A 67 17.34 46.75 3.98
N PRO A 68 17.39 48.09 3.98
CA PRO A 68 16.70 48.87 2.98
C PRO A 68 17.40 48.72 1.63
N ILE A 69 16.69 48.12 0.67
CA ILE A 69 17.00 48.24 -0.75
C ILE A 69 17.01 49.73 -1.08
N GLN A 70 18.21 50.28 -1.29
CA GLN A 70 18.37 51.61 -1.86
C GLN A 70 17.76 51.61 -3.25
N LYS A 71 16.78 52.48 -3.46
CA LYS A 71 16.29 52.89 -4.78
C LYS A 71 17.46 53.54 -5.53
N GLN A 72 18.24 52.75 -6.27
CA GLN A 72 19.10 53.30 -7.30
C GLN A 72 18.27 53.51 -8.56
N LYS A 73 18.01 54.78 -8.81
CA LYS A 73 17.59 55.37 -10.07
C LYS A 73 18.63 54.97 -11.14
N ILE A 74 18.27 54.04 -12.02
CA ILE A 74 19.05 53.78 -13.24
C ILE A 74 18.40 54.60 -14.34
N GLU A 75 19.10 55.68 -14.72
CA GLU A 75 18.85 56.41 -15.96
C GLU A 75 19.26 55.51 -17.15
N PRO A 76 18.53 55.57 -18.29
CA PRO A 76 18.79 54.68 -19.41
C PRO A 76 20.05 55.10 -20.17
N VAL A 77 21.08 54.26 -20.15
CA VAL A 77 22.17 54.34 -21.12
C VAL A 77 21.76 53.53 -22.34
N ILE A 78 21.42 54.27 -23.39
CA ILE A 78 21.29 53.81 -24.76
C ILE A 78 22.69 53.39 -25.23
N GLN A 79 22.87 52.12 -25.58
CA GLN A 79 23.84 51.73 -26.61
C GLN A 79 23.17 50.78 -27.59
N GLU A 80 23.19 51.24 -28.84
CA GLU A 80 22.64 50.66 -30.05
C GLU A 80 23.37 49.37 -30.46
N ILE A 81 22.83 48.77 -31.53
CA ILE A 81 23.42 47.79 -32.47
C ILE A 81 22.97 46.34 -32.15
N THR A 82 22.35 45.54 -33.03
CA THR A 82 21.89 45.66 -34.43
C THR A 82 21.04 44.39 -34.72
N VAL A 83 19.87 44.58 -35.36
CA VAL A 83 19.22 43.78 -36.43
C VAL A 83 19.41 42.25 -36.38
N GLU A 84 18.36 41.43 -36.29
CA GLU A 84 17.71 40.91 -37.49
C GLU A 84 16.23 40.49 -37.33
N THR A 85 15.51 40.83 -38.38
CA THR A 85 14.09 40.76 -38.71
C THR A 85 13.55 39.35 -38.94
N LYS A 86 12.27 39.12 -38.60
CA LYS A 86 11.22 38.44 -39.41
C LYS A 86 9.91 38.45 -38.61
N GLU A 87 9.02 39.41 -38.87
CA GLU A 87 7.80 39.24 -39.70
C GLU A 87 7.05 37.93 -39.41
N GLU A 88 5.81 38.01 -38.88
CA GLU A 88 4.60 37.89 -39.71
C GLU A 88 3.29 37.88 -38.87
N LYS A 89 2.42 38.85 -39.19
CA LYS A 89 0.94 38.93 -39.17
C LYS A 89 0.10 38.58 -37.93
N GLU A 90 -0.64 39.62 -37.53
CA GLU A 90 -2.03 39.56 -37.03
C GLU A 90 -2.95 38.75 -37.95
N VAL A 91 -3.81 37.92 -37.36
CA VAL A 91 -5.16 37.65 -37.87
C VAL A 91 -6.14 37.65 -36.70
N ILE A 92 -7.14 38.50 -36.84
CA ILE A 92 -8.32 38.69 -35.99
C ILE A 92 -9.34 37.57 -36.29
N ALA A 93 -9.97 36.96 -35.26
CA ALA A 93 -11.31 36.37 -35.38
C ALA A 93 -11.96 36.08 -34.01
N GLU A 94 -12.95 36.91 -33.69
CA GLU A 94 -14.23 36.75 -32.98
C GLU A 94 -14.46 35.81 -31.76
N PRO A 95 -15.32 36.25 -30.80
CA PRO A 95 -15.66 35.52 -29.58
C PRO A 95 -16.83 34.53 -29.78
N VAL A 96 -16.65 33.27 -29.38
CA VAL A 96 -17.73 32.29 -29.30
C VAL A 96 -18.42 32.37 -27.93
N GLN A 97 -19.71 32.70 -27.96
CA GLN A 97 -20.64 32.69 -26.84
C GLN A 97 -20.86 31.26 -26.32
N VAL A 98 -20.64 31.04 -25.02
CA VAL A 98 -21.11 29.83 -24.33
C VAL A 98 -22.44 30.14 -23.68
N LYS A 99 -23.46 29.40 -24.11
CA LYS A 99 -24.84 29.42 -23.64
C LYS A 99 -24.92 28.56 -22.39
N GLU A 100 -25.23 29.16 -21.24
CA GLU A 100 -25.60 28.44 -20.02
C GLU A 100 -27.00 27.84 -20.17
N GLU A 101 -27.14 26.56 -19.84
CA GLU A 101 -28.42 25.90 -19.60
C GLU A 101 -28.39 25.29 -18.19
N PRO A 102 -29.39 25.56 -17.33
CA PRO A 102 -29.34 25.19 -15.92
C PRO A 102 -29.79 23.75 -15.67
N VAL A 103 -28.95 22.95 -15.01
CA VAL A 103 -29.32 21.62 -14.51
C VAL A 103 -30.07 21.76 -13.18
N GLN A 104 -31.33 21.33 -13.19
CA GLN A 104 -32.20 21.22 -12.01
C GLN A 104 -31.70 20.13 -11.04
N PRO A 105 -31.72 20.34 -9.72
CA PRO A 105 -31.48 19.28 -8.74
C PRO A 105 -32.73 18.41 -8.52
N GLN A 106 -32.57 17.10 -8.70
CA GLN A 106 -33.55 16.09 -8.28
C GLN A 106 -33.56 15.93 -6.74
N PRO A 107 -34.73 15.70 -6.12
CA PRO A 107 -34.87 15.55 -4.67
C PRO A 107 -34.55 14.13 -4.17
N GLU A 108 -33.89 14.06 -3.02
CA GLU A 108 -33.66 12.85 -2.21
C GLU A 108 -34.98 12.19 -1.76
N PRO A 109 -35.08 10.86 -1.73
CA PRO A 109 -36.22 10.17 -1.11
C PRO A 109 -36.01 10.00 0.40
N GLN A 110 -37.03 10.42 1.16
CA GLN A 110 -37.17 10.22 2.61
C GLN A 110 -37.44 8.75 3.00
N PRO A 111 -37.17 8.35 4.26
CA PRO A 111 -37.39 7.00 4.75
C PRO A 111 -38.81 6.79 5.31
N HIS A 112 -39.39 5.62 5.05
CA HIS A 112 -40.64 5.17 5.67
C HIS A 112 -40.57 3.69 6.10
N PRO A 113 -41.44 3.25 7.04
CA PRO A 113 -41.08 2.38 8.17
C PRO A 113 -41.56 0.91 8.08
N VAL A 114 -40.96 0.10 8.97
CA VAL A 114 -41.38 -1.17 9.61
C VAL A 114 -42.71 -1.82 9.20
N THR A 115 -42.69 -3.12 8.89
CA THR A 115 -43.78 -4.08 9.23
C THR A 115 -43.21 -5.52 9.39
N GLN A 116 -43.84 -6.30 10.28
CA GLN A 116 -43.39 -7.52 10.96
C GLN A 116 -43.80 -8.85 10.27
N GLN A 117 -42.94 -9.87 10.42
CA GLN A 117 -43.13 -11.34 10.64
C GLN A 117 -44.08 -12.21 9.78
N PRO A 118 -43.72 -13.50 9.54
CA PRO A 118 -44.12 -14.56 10.49
C PRO A 118 -43.01 -15.57 10.87
N THR A 119 -43.24 -16.17 12.03
CA THR A 119 -42.55 -17.19 12.81
C THR A 119 -42.47 -18.57 12.15
N VAL A 120 -41.30 -19.22 12.23
CA VAL A 120 -41.16 -20.69 12.20
C VAL A 120 -40.46 -21.08 13.51
N GLU A 121 -41.20 -21.79 14.37
CA GLU A 121 -40.67 -22.45 15.56
C GLU A 121 -39.85 -23.66 15.10
N GLU A 122 -38.52 -23.55 15.14
CA GLU A 122 -37.65 -24.71 15.23
C GLU A 122 -37.03 -24.74 16.63
N GLU A 123 -37.27 -25.85 17.32
CA GLU A 123 -36.78 -26.13 18.66
C GLU A 123 -35.28 -25.81 18.77
N PRO A 124 -34.82 -25.26 19.91
CA PRO A 124 -33.42 -24.88 20.06
C PRO A 124 -32.55 -26.13 19.96
N VAL A 125 -31.90 -26.29 18.81
CA VAL A 125 -30.92 -27.35 18.57
C VAL A 125 -29.80 -27.15 19.59
N ASP A 126 -29.75 -28.03 20.60
CA ASP A 126 -28.70 -27.99 21.61
C ASP A 126 -27.40 -28.52 21.00
N TRP A 127 -26.61 -27.60 20.44
CA TRP A 127 -25.30 -27.87 19.84
C TRP A 127 -24.34 -28.55 20.82
N LEU A 128 -24.51 -28.37 22.13
CA LEU A 128 -23.67 -28.99 23.15
C LEU A 128 -23.94 -30.49 23.26
N ALA A 129 -25.19 -30.93 23.07
CA ALA A 129 -25.55 -32.34 23.00
C ALA A 129 -24.96 -33.01 21.74
N LYS A 130 -25.02 -32.33 20.58
CA LYS A 130 -24.39 -32.81 19.34
C LYS A 130 -22.86 -32.90 19.48
N PHE A 131 -22.24 -31.94 20.17
CA PHE A 131 -20.80 -31.94 20.41
C PHE A 131 -20.38 -33.06 21.37
N ARG A 132 -21.14 -33.28 22.47
CA ARG A 132 -20.88 -34.40 23.39
C ARG A 132 -21.07 -35.76 22.71
N ALA A 133 -22.07 -35.91 21.84
CA ALA A 133 -22.27 -37.14 21.08
C ALA A 133 -21.11 -37.44 20.11
N ALA A 134 -20.55 -36.41 19.46
CA ALA A 134 -19.38 -36.56 18.60
C ALA A 134 -18.11 -36.92 19.38
N ALA A 135 -17.92 -36.35 20.58
CA ALA A 135 -16.79 -36.67 21.45
C ALA A 135 -16.87 -38.10 22.02
N SER A 136 -18.07 -38.60 22.34
CA SER A 136 -18.24 -39.99 22.79
C SER A 136 -17.95 -41.00 21.68
N LYS A 137 -18.35 -40.73 20.43
CA LYS A 137 -18.02 -41.59 19.28
C LYS A 137 -16.52 -41.74 19.06
N TYR A 138 -15.76 -40.66 19.22
CA TYR A 138 -14.29 -40.72 19.13
C TYR A 138 -13.64 -41.54 20.25
N LYS A 139 -14.22 -41.51 21.45
CA LYS A 139 -13.69 -42.25 22.60
C LYS A 139 -14.02 -43.75 22.56
N GLU A 140 -15.12 -44.13 21.93
CA GLU A 140 -15.51 -45.54 21.72
C GLU A 140 -14.73 -46.20 20.56
N GLU A 141 -14.32 -45.44 19.54
CA GLU A 141 -13.44 -45.93 18.46
C GLU A 141 -12.01 -46.25 18.97
N ASP A 142 -11.51 -45.52 19.99
CA ASP A 142 -10.23 -45.83 20.65
C ASP A 142 -10.31 -47.05 21.61
N MET A 143 -11.51 -47.44 22.05
CA MET A 143 -11.69 -48.54 23.02
C MET A 143 -11.98 -49.90 22.39
N THR A 144 -12.22 -49.99 21.07
CA THR A 144 -12.52 -51.25 20.38
C THR A 144 -11.28 -52.02 19.88
N PHE A 145 -10.07 -51.52 20.13
CA PHE A 145 -8.81 -52.19 19.74
C PHE A 145 -8.00 -52.79 20.90
N GLN A 146 -8.59 -52.91 22.11
CA GLN A 146 -7.91 -53.47 23.27
C GLN A 146 -8.78 -54.45 24.08
N GLU A 147 -9.10 -55.59 23.48
CA GLU A 147 -9.35 -56.82 24.23
C GLU A 147 -8.58 -57.96 23.54
N GLU A 148 -7.37 -58.26 24.02
CA GLU A 148 -6.96 -59.62 24.40
C GLU A 148 -5.52 -59.69 24.96
N THR A 149 -5.47 -60.10 26.23
CA THR A 149 -4.43 -60.90 26.92
C THR A 149 -3.14 -60.26 27.47
N THR A 150 -3.26 -59.93 28.77
CA THR A 150 -2.34 -60.11 29.92
C THR A 150 -1.07 -60.99 29.78
N THR A 151 0.09 -60.56 30.30
CA THR A 151 0.65 -60.94 31.64
C THR A 151 2.07 -60.38 31.95
N LYS A 152 2.15 -59.64 33.09
CA LYS A 152 3.27 -59.42 34.06
C LYS A 152 4.60 -58.73 33.67
N PRO A 153 5.26 -58.03 34.64
CA PRO A 153 6.19 -56.93 34.39
C PRO A 153 7.66 -57.27 34.71
N ALA A 154 8.60 -56.75 33.90
CA ALA A 154 9.97 -56.50 34.33
C ALA A 154 10.63 -55.46 33.40
N GLU A 155 10.97 -54.33 34.00
CA GLU A 155 11.97 -53.32 33.63
C GLU A 155 12.67 -53.48 32.27
N THR A 156 12.41 -52.57 31.33
CA THR A 156 13.39 -52.21 30.29
C THR A 156 13.18 -50.76 29.86
N VAL A 157 14.07 -49.88 30.32
CA VAL A 157 14.24 -48.53 29.80
C VAL A 157 14.90 -48.67 28.43
N GLY A 158 14.16 -48.38 27.37
CA GLY A 158 14.64 -48.48 26.00
C GLY A 158 13.52 -48.50 25.00
N SER A 159 12.55 -47.58 25.16
CA SER A 159 11.46 -47.44 24.19
C SER A 159 12.04 -46.82 22.93
N MET A 160 12.10 -47.64 21.89
CA MET A 160 12.18 -47.24 20.49
C MET A 160 11.21 -46.09 20.24
N THR A 161 11.75 -44.91 19.99
CA THR A 161 10.99 -43.79 19.45
C THR A 161 10.68 -44.12 18.00
N ASP A 162 9.40 -44.41 17.75
CA ASP A 162 8.79 -44.35 16.43
C ASP A 162 9.19 -43.03 15.75
N VAL A 163 9.94 -43.18 14.66
CA VAL A 163 10.28 -42.13 13.73
C VAL A 163 8.99 -41.82 12.95
N TYR A 164 8.08 -41.09 13.58
CA TYR A 164 7.18 -40.23 12.83
C TYR A 164 8.03 -39.10 12.30
N GLU A 165 8.39 -39.21 11.03
CA GLU A 165 8.97 -38.15 10.22
C GLU A 165 7.92 -37.04 10.11
N GLN A 166 7.80 -36.21 11.16
CA GLN A 166 7.18 -34.90 11.07
C GLN A 166 7.95 -34.16 9.99
N LYS A 167 7.38 -34.07 8.79
CA LYS A 167 7.77 -33.10 7.77
C LYS A 167 7.85 -31.75 8.47
N ARG A 168 9.07 -31.34 8.86
CA ARG A 168 9.36 -29.99 9.33
C ARG A 168 8.92 -29.09 8.19
N GLN A 169 7.75 -28.47 8.33
CA GLN A 169 7.37 -27.43 7.38
C GLN A 169 8.46 -26.36 7.44
N PRO A 170 8.97 -25.90 6.29
CA PRO A 170 10.00 -24.87 6.27
C PRO A 170 9.46 -23.66 7.02
N GLU A 171 10.20 -23.21 8.04
CA GLU A 171 9.80 -22.08 8.89
C GLU A 171 9.64 -20.82 8.01
N LYS A 172 8.39 -20.37 7.83
CA LYS A 172 8.07 -19.09 7.21
C LYS A 172 8.23 -18.00 8.28
N VAL A 173 9.09 -17.01 8.02
CA VAL A 173 9.24 -15.85 8.93
C VAL A 173 8.60 -14.63 8.27
N PHE A 174 7.61 -14.06 8.96
CA PHE A 174 6.87 -12.89 8.51
C PHE A 174 7.53 -11.62 9.05
N ASN A 175 7.99 -10.76 8.14
CA ASN A 175 8.63 -9.50 8.50
C ASN A 175 7.80 -8.34 7.96
N TYR A 176 7.29 -7.50 8.86
CA TYR A 176 6.37 -6.41 8.52
C TYR A 176 7.12 -5.07 8.41
N TYR A 177 6.82 -4.35 7.33
CA TYR A 177 7.48 -3.11 7.00
C TYR A 177 6.51 -2.06 6.48
N ARG A 178 6.94 -0.81 6.65
CA ARG A 178 6.39 0.36 6.00
C ARG A 178 7.43 0.94 5.05
N SER A 179 7.04 1.15 3.80
CA SER A 179 7.88 1.84 2.82
C SER A 179 7.73 3.35 3.01
N LEU A 180 8.84 4.08 2.95
CA LEU A 180 8.81 5.54 2.84
C LEU A 180 8.59 6.00 1.39
N ILE A 181 8.60 5.07 0.44
CA ILE A 181 8.53 5.32 -0.99
C ILE A 181 7.17 4.85 -1.53
N GLY A 182 6.36 5.81 -1.95
CA GLY A 182 5.16 5.59 -2.77
C GLY A 182 4.00 4.84 -2.09
N GLY A 183 3.01 4.48 -2.90
CA GLY A 183 1.89 3.62 -2.50
C GLY A 183 2.15 2.14 -2.78
N LEU A 184 1.19 1.26 -2.47
CA LEU A 184 1.31 -0.20 -2.68
C LEU A 184 1.72 -0.56 -4.11
N LYS A 185 1.12 0.09 -5.11
CA LYS A 185 1.46 -0.14 -6.51
C LYS A 185 2.92 0.20 -6.82
N ASP A 186 3.42 1.31 -6.28
CA ASP A 186 4.80 1.74 -6.49
C ASP A 186 5.78 0.79 -5.80
N ILE A 187 5.45 0.32 -4.59
CA ILE A 187 6.21 -0.70 -3.87
C ILE A 187 6.32 -1.97 -4.71
N ALA A 188 5.19 -2.47 -5.22
CA ALA A 188 5.18 -3.69 -6.04
C ALA A 188 6.03 -3.56 -7.32
N GLN A 189 5.93 -2.42 -8.01
CA GLN A 189 6.75 -2.15 -9.20
C GLN A 189 8.23 -1.98 -8.87
N ASN A 190 8.56 -1.36 -7.73
CA ASN A 190 9.95 -1.21 -7.30
C ASN A 190 10.56 -2.54 -6.89
N ILE A 191 9.80 -3.45 -6.28
CA ILE A 191 10.23 -4.84 -6.03
C ILE A 191 10.58 -5.51 -7.36
N ASP A 192 9.69 -5.47 -8.36
CA ASP A 192 9.96 -6.08 -9.67
C ASP A 192 11.21 -5.48 -10.35
N LYS A 193 11.31 -4.15 -10.42
CA LYS A 193 12.44 -3.45 -11.05
C LYS A 193 13.76 -3.74 -10.32
N SER A 194 13.75 -3.72 -8.99
CA SER A 194 14.95 -3.99 -8.19
C SER A 194 15.38 -5.44 -8.27
N ALA A 195 14.43 -6.38 -8.22
CA ALA A 195 14.66 -7.80 -8.38
C ALA A 195 15.25 -8.10 -9.77
N LYS A 196 14.66 -7.58 -10.86
CA LYS A 196 15.19 -7.73 -12.22
C LYS A 196 16.60 -7.14 -12.38
N LYS A 197 16.86 -5.99 -11.75
CA LYS A 197 18.20 -5.34 -11.79
C LYS A 197 19.27 -6.16 -11.05
N ALA A 198 18.91 -6.78 -9.93
CA ALA A 198 19.81 -7.58 -9.12
C ALA A 198 19.79 -9.09 -9.49
N SER A 199 18.94 -9.49 -10.44
CA SER A 199 18.66 -10.89 -10.79
C SER A 199 18.25 -11.74 -9.58
N ILE A 200 17.46 -11.15 -8.68
CA ILE A 200 16.94 -11.79 -7.46
C ILE A 200 15.53 -12.33 -7.71
N ASP A 201 15.23 -13.49 -7.14
CA ASP A 201 13.89 -14.06 -7.20
C ASP A 201 12.97 -13.50 -6.12
N TYR A 202 11.72 -13.25 -6.52
CA TYR A 202 10.64 -12.90 -5.60
C TYR A 202 9.33 -13.48 -6.14
N ALA A 203 8.32 -13.60 -5.28
CA ALA A 203 6.99 -13.99 -5.70
C ALA A 203 5.90 -13.37 -4.82
N PHE A 204 4.90 -12.72 -5.43
CA PHE A 204 3.72 -12.25 -4.71
C PHE A 204 2.82 -13.42 -4.30
N THR A 205 2.24 -13.31 -3.10
CA THR A 205 1.28 -14.30 -2.56
C THR A 205 0.06 -13.61 -1.93
N MET A 206 -0.89 -14.41 -1.44
CA MET A 206 -2.12 -13.99 -0.75
C MET A 206 -2.91 -12.96 -1.57
N ASN A 207 -3.47 -11.94 -0.91
CA ASN A 207 -4.22 -10.87 -1.56
C ASN A 207 -3.43 -10.19 -2.69
N ALA A 208 -2.12 -10.00 -2.53
CA ALA A 208 -1.27 -9.40 -3.55
C ALA A 208 -1.20 -10.26 -4.82
N GLY A 209 -0.95 -11.56 -4.66
CA GLY A 209 -0.93 -12.51 -5.77
C GLY A 209 -2.31 -12.64 -6.43
N LEU A 210 -3.36 -12.80 -5.63
CA LEU A 210 -4.74 -12.97 -6.11
C LEU A 210 -5.23 -11.75 -6.90
N SER A 211 -4.81 -10.54 -6.52
CA SER A 211 -5.18 -9.30 -7.22
C SER A 211 -4.73 -9.25 -8.67
N LEU A 212 -3.75 -10.09 -9.05
CA LEU A 212 -3.25 -10.22 -10.41
C LEU A 212 -4.05 -11.23 -11.25
N HIS A 213 -4.82 -12.11 -10.62
CA HIS A 213 -5.75 -13.01 -11.32
C HIS A 213 -7.08 -12.32 -11.57
N LYS A 214 -7.55 -11.53 -10.61
CA LYS A 214 -8.85 -10.88 -10.67
C LYS A 214 -8.89 -9.60 -9.82
N PRO A 215 -9.77 -8.65 -10.15
CA PRO A 215 -10.04 -7.53 -9.26
C PRO A 215 -10.64 -8.05 -7.95
N ILE A 216 -9.94 -7.82 -6.84
CA ILE A 216 -10.38 -8.16 -5.49
C ILE A 216 -10.72 -6.91 -4.68
N LYS A 217 -11.26 -7.11 -3.48
CA LYS A 217 -11.47 -6.03 -2.50
C LYS A 217 -10.14 -5.30 -2.21
N PRO A 218 -10.16 -3.98 -1.98
CA PRO A 218 -8.96 -3.25 -1.60
C PRO A 218 -8.29 -3.85 -0.37
N PHE A 219 -6.96 -3.97 -0.41
CA PHE A 219 -6.15 -4.47 0.69
C PHE A 219 -5.00 -3.50 0.97
N SER A 220 -4.50 -3.53 2.20
CA SER A 220 -3.50 -2.58 2.68
C SER A 220 -2.07 -3.14 2.75
N ILE A 221 -1.91 -4.46 2.67
CA ILE A 221 -0.63 -5.15 2.88
C ILE A 221 -0.30 -6.03 1.67
N LEU A 222 0.88 -5.83 1.10
CA LEU A 222 1.47 -6.70 0.09
C LEU A 222 2.23 -7.84 0.78
N HIS A 223 1.95 -9.08 0.39
CA HIS A 223 2.67 -10.25 0.87
C HIS A 223 3.58 -10.77 -0.24
N VAL A 224 4.87 -10.86 0.05
CA VAL A 224 5.90 -11.22 -0.94
C VAL A 224 6.87 -12.22 -0.34
N TYR A 225 7.09 -13.32 -1.05
CA TYR A 225 8.17 -14.24 -0.74
C TYR A 225 9.49 -13.71 -1.27
N VAL A 226 10.50 -13.76 -0.40
CA VAL A 226 11.89 -13.43 -0.72
C VAL A 226 12.81 -14.43 -0.03
N ARG A 227 14.01 -14.64 -0.58
CA ARG A 227 15.02 -15.46 0.08
C ARG A 227 15.56 -14.71 1.32
N PRO A 228 15.96 -15.42 2.39
CA PRO A 228 16.52 -14.78 3.58
C PRO A 228 17.76 -13.90 3.28
N GLU A 229 18.57 -14.31 2.31
CA GLU A 229 19.78 -13.61 1.86
C GLU A 229 19.47 -12.27 1.20
N ASP A 230 18.33 -12.17 0.51
CA ASP A 230 17.92 -11.01 -0.26
C ASP A 230 17.06 -10.02 0.54
N ARG A 231 16.67 -10.39 1.76
CA ARG A 231 15.83 -9.55 2.64
C ARG A 231 16.44 -8.16 2.85
N GLU A 232 17.73 -8.12 3.22
CA GLU A 232 18.44 -6.85 3.47
C GLU A 232 18.55 -5.98 2.22
N PHE A 233 18.62 -6.60 1.04
CA PHE A 233 18.64 -5.88 -0.23
C PHE A 233 17.35 -5.11 -0.44
N PHE A 234 16.19 -5.76 -0.25
CA PHE A 234 14.89 -5.09 -0.37
C PHE A 234 14.68 -4.04 0.71
N GLU A 235 15.12 -4.28 1.94
CA GLU A 235 15.06 -3.29 3.02
C GLU A 235 15.78 -2.00 2.65
N ARG A 236 17.02 -2.09 2.15
CA ARG A 236 17.81 -0.92 1.74
C ARG A 236 17.29 -0.26 0.48
N MET A 237 16.90 -1.05 -0.52
CA MET A 237 16.46 -0.52 -1.81
C MET A 237 15.11 0.21 -1.72
N LEU A 238 14.19 -0.28 -0.90
CA LEU A 238 12.85 0.29 -0.74
C LEU A 238 12.75 1.24 0.45
N ASN A 239 13.85 1.52 1.16
CA ASN A 239 13.88 2.30 2.40
C ASN A 239 12.80 1.81 3.39
N LEU A 240 12.80 0.51 3.66
CA LEU A 240 11.82 -0.11 4.55
C LEU A 240 12.13 0.21 6.01
N VAL A 241 11.08 0.51 6.77
CA VAL A 241 11.13 0.67 8.22
C VAL A 241 10.27 -0.42 8.84
N SER A 242 10.83 -1.16 9.81
CA SER A 242 10.09 -2.16 10.56
C SER A 242 8.84 -1.56 11.19
N ALA A 243 7.71 -2.24 11.03
CA ALA A 243 6.41 -1.74 11.46
C ALA A 243 5.56 -2.87 12.04
N ASP A 244 4.55 -2.51 12.83
CA ASP A 244 3.56 -3.47 13.32
C ASP A 244 2.64 -3.92 12.19
N GLU A 245 2.09 -5.13 12.31
CA GLU A 245 1.15 -5.73 11.35
C GLU A 245 -0.02 -4.80 10.96
N LYS A 246 -0.52 -4.00 11.91
CA LYS A 246 -1.65 -3.07 11.68
C LYS A 246 -1.28 -1.84 10.83
N THR A 247 -0.01 -1.46 10.80
CA THR A 247 0.47 -0.23 10.14
C THR A 247 1.37 -0.51 8.94
N ALA A 248 1.76 -1.77 8.77
CA ALA A 248 2.56 -2.24 7.68
C ALA A 248 1.84 -2.09 6.34
N GLN A 249 2.63 -1.94 5.29
CA GLN A 249 2.19 -1.91 3.90
C GLN A 249 2.78 -3.08 3.10
N LEU A 250 3.86 -3.65 3.60
CA LEU A 250 4.60 -4.74 2.98
C LEU A 250 4.97 -5.77 4.05
N CYS A 251 4.69 -7.03 3.78
CA CYS A 251 5.14 -8.17 4.54
C CYS A 251 6.09 -8.99 3.66
N LEU A 252 7.37 -9.03 4.04
CA LEU A 252 8.36 -9.89 3.41
C LEU A 252 8.39 -11.23 4.15
N ILE A 253 7.96 -12.27 3.46
CA ILE A 253 7.93 -13.63 3.95
C ILE A 253 9.24 -14.28 3.52
N THR A 254 10.14 -14.48 4.47
CA THR A 254 11.38 -15.22 4.20
C THR A 254 11.15 -16.70 4.37
N THR A 255 11.52 -17.48 3.35
CA THR A 255 11.45 -18.95 3.38
C THR A 255 12.73 -19.54 2.79
N THR A 256 13.18 -20.66 3.35
CA THR A 256 14.28 -21.47 2.81
C THR A 256 13.80 -22.43 1.71
N ASN A 257 12.49 -22.48 1.45
CA ASN A 257 11.91 -23.40 0.47
C ASN A 257 12.04 -22.85 -0.96
N ASN A 258 12.96 -23.42 -1.73
CA ASN A 258 13.18 -23.02 -3.12
C ASN A 258 11.99 -23.32 -4.05
N ASN A 259 11.13 -24.28 -3.68
CA ASN A 259 9.97 -24.66 -4.51
C ASN A 259 9.02 -23.48 -4.79
N VAL A 260 8.96 -22.50 -3.88
CA VAL A 260 8.11 -21.31 -4.05
C VAL A 260 8.59 -20.42 -5.20
N PHE A 261 9.92 -20.38 -5.43
CA PHE A 261 10.54 -19.60 -6.49
C PHE A 261 10.63 -20.39 -7.80
N ASP A 262 10.80 -21.72 -7.74
CA ASP A 262 10.85 -22.58 -8.93
C ASP A 262 9.48 -22.73 -9.59
N SER A 263 8.40 -22.77 -8.80
CA SER A 263 7.02 -22.88 -9.29
C SER A 263 6.34 -21.54 -9.56
N LYS A 264 7.09 -20.43 -9.53
CA LYS A 264 6.52 -19.09 -9.75
C LYS A 264 6.00 -18.92 -11.19
N LYS A 265 4.96 -18.12 -11.32
CA LYS A 265 4.30 -17.76 -12.59
C LYS A 265 4.39 -16.25 -12.81
N GLU A 266 4.64 -15.82 -14.03
CA GLU A 266 4.63 -14.40 -14.37
C GLU A 266 3.23 -13.97 -14.81
N MET A 267 2.67 -12.97 -14.13
CA MET A 267 1.35 -12.39 -14.42
C MET A 267 1.47 -10.87 -14.43
N HIS A 268 1.04 -10.23 -15.52
CA HIS A 268 1.12 -8.77 -15.69
C HIS A 268 2.53 -8.19 -15.42
N SER A 269 3.58 -8.87 -15.90
CA SER A 269 5.00 -8.51 -15.68
C SER A 269 5.51 -8.61 -14.23
N LEU A 270 4.73 -9.21 -13.33
CA LEU A 270 5.10 -9.47 -11.94
C LEU A 270 5.19 -10.97 -11.69
N SER A 271 6.11 -11.38 -10.81
CA SER A 271 6.23 -12.78 -10.39
C SER A 271 5.25 -13.10 -9.25
N VAL A 272 4.48 -14.17 -9.41
CA VAL A 272 3.46 -14.67 -8.46
C VAL A 272 3.76 -16.12 -8.13
N VAL A 273 3.42 -16.58 -6.93
CA VAL A 273 3.56 -17.99 -6.57
C VAL A 273 2.61 -18.88 -7.40
N ALA A 274 2.89 -20.19 -7.45
CA ALA A 274 2.00 -21.15 -8.09
C ALA A 274 0.58 -21.10 -7.49
N ASP A 275 -0.42 -21.38 -8.33
CA ASP A 275 -1.84 -21.36 -7.96
C ASP A 275 -2.15 -22.25 -6.75
N MET A 276 -1.51 -23.42 -6.64
CA MET A 276 -1.65 -24.31 -5.47
C MET A 276 -1.11 -23.69 -4.18
N GLN A 277 0.08 -23.06 -4.25
CA GLN A 277 0.68 -22.39 -3.09
C GLN A 277 -0.14 -21.14 -2.71
N LEU A 278 -0.63 -20.39 -3.69
CA LEU A 278 -1.47 -19.22 -3.47
C LEU A 278 -2.75 -19.60 -2.72
N LYS A 279 -3.41 -20.69 -3.14
CA LYS A 279 -4.60 -21.22 -2.46
C LYS A 279 -4.30 -21.63 -1.02
N GLN A 280 -3.20 -22.34 -0.79
CA GLN A 280 -2.78 -22.74 0.56
C GLN A 280 -2.53 -21.52 1.45
N ASP A 281 -1.79 -20.52 0.95
CA ASP A 281 -1.46 -19.31 1.72
C ASP A 281 -2.71 -18.48 2.06
N LEU A 282 -3.72 -18.44 1.18
CA LEU A 282 -5.01 -17.79 1.46
C LEU A 282 -5.80 -18.52 2.54
N GLN A 283 -5.79 -19.86 2.53
CA GLN A 283 -6.42 -20.67 3.57
C GLN A 283 -5.73 -20.51 4.93
N GLU A 284 -4.38 -20.44 4.94
CA GLU A 284 -3.59 -20.19 6.15
C GLU A 284 -3.91 -18.83 6.80
N LEU A 285 -4.31 -17.82 6.00
CA LEU A 285 -4.74 -16.51 6.51
C LEU A 285 -6.21 -16.47 6.99
N GLY A 286 -6.98 -17.53 6.76
CA GLY A 286 -8.41 -17.57 7.05
C GLY A 286 -9.29 -16.97 5.93
N GLU A 287 -8.72 -16.67 4.77
CA GLU A 287 -9.43 -16.12 3.61
C GLU A 287 -9.98 -17.24 2.71
N GLU A 288 -10.75 -18.17 3.30
CA GLU A 288 -11.28 -19.35 2.59
C GLU A 288 -12.17 -18.99 1.40
N GLN A 289 -12.91 -17.88 1.49
CA GLN A 289 -13.78 -17.41 0.40
C GLN A 289 -12.96 -17.05 -0.82
N LEU A 290 -11.89 -16.27 -0.64
CA LEU A 290 -10.98 -15.88 -1.73
C LEU A 290 -10.27 -17.10 -2.33
N ALA A 291 -9.93 -18.09 -1.51
CA ALA A 291 -9.33 -19.34 -1.96
C ALA A 291 -10.28 -20.17 -2.85
N ARG A 292 -11.58 -20.25 -2.50
CA ARG A 292 -12.60 -20.93 -3.34
C ARG A 292 -12.82 -20.18 -4.65
N GLU A 293 -12.96 -18.87 -4.59
CA GLU A 293 -13.16 -18.08 -5.80
C GLU A 293 -11.93 -18.12 -6.74
N LEU A 294 -10.70 -18.27 -6.22
CA LEU A 294 -9.51 -18.50 -7.03
C LEU A 294 -9.64 -19.82 -7.82
N GLU A 295 -10.08 -20.89 -7.17
CA GLU A 295 -10.28 -22.20 -7.81
C GLU A 295 -11.36 -22.15 -8.90
N GLU A 296 -12.43 -21.40 -8.68
CA GLU A 296 -13.44 -21.14 -9.72
C GLU A 296 -12.83 -20.42 -10.94
N THR A 297 -11.99 -19.42 -10.72
CA THR A 297 -11.34 -18.70 -11.85
C THR A 297 -10.30 -19.52 -12.59
N LEU A 298 -9.70 -20.54 -11.96
CA LEU A 298 -8.72 -21.42 -12.61
C LEU A 298 -9.38 -22.54 -13.42
N ASN A 299 -10.61 -22.91 -13.04
CA ASN A 299 -11.40 -23.94 -13.72
C ASN A 299 -12.36 -23.38 -14.79
N ALA A 300 -12.46 -22.05 -14.92
CA ALA A 300 -13.27 -21.33 -15.91
C ALA A 300 -12.51 -21.09 -17.21
#